data_AF-A0A7X9R230-F1
#
_entry.id   AF-A0A7X9R230-F1
#
_cell.length_a   1.000
_cell.length_b   1.000
_cell.length_c   1.000
_cell.angle_alpha   90.00
_cell.angle_beta   90.00
_cell.angle_gamma   90.00
#
_symmetry.space_group_name_H-M   'P 1'
#
loop_
_entity.id
_entity.type
_entity.pdbx_description
1 polymer ?
#
loop_
_entity_poly.entity_id
_entity_poly.type
_entity_poly.pdbx_seq_one_letter_code
_entity_poly.pdbx_strand_id
1 'polypeptide(L)'
;MTLNTENTILYQCERSGVTFVGTPSSPGRASTGGPGAGYGRVAAVPLIQISQTPGLTPEQKRAVIAAVTSAYAEAAGKNPDKVWVTITEVPGENWGVGGVPLS
;
A
#
# COMPACT_ATOMS: atom_id res chain seq x y z
N MET A 1 -22.83 -3.68 -20.53
CA MET A 1 -23.37 -2.50 -19.83
C MET A 1 -23.47 -2.87 -18.36
N THR A 2 -22.40 -2.64 -17.61
CA THR A 2 -22.28 -3.10 -16.21
C THR A 2 -22.89 -2.04 -15.31
N LEU A 3 -24.01 -2.35 -14.67
CA LEU A 3 -24.67 -1.45 -13.72
C LEU A 3 -23.91 -1.52 -12.38
N ASN A 4 -23.31 -0.40 -11.96
CA ASN A 4 -22.60 -0.29 -10.69
C ASN A 4 -23.61 -0.30 -9.51
N THR A 5 -23.29 -1.06 -8.47
CA THR A 5 -24.12 -1.32 -7.28
C THR A 5 -24.57 -0.05 -6.55
N GLU A 6 -23.78 1.03 -6.64
CA GLU A 6 -24.08 2.33 -6.03
C GLU A 6 -25.34 2.98 -6.63
N ASN A 7 -25.59 2.75 -7.92
CA ASN A 7 -26.74 3.32 -8.61
C ASN A 7 -28.05 2.57 -8.28
N THR A 8 -27.94 1.32 -7.80
CA THR A 8 -29.10 0.51 -7.37
C THR A 8 -29.66 0.95 -6.02
N ILE A 9 -28.80 1.38 -5.09
CA ILE A 9 -29.22 1.78 -3.73
C ILE A 9 -30.02 3.10 -3.78
N LEU A 10 -29.58 4.06 -4.58
CA LEU A 10 -30.27 5.34 -4.72
C LEU A 10 -31.65 5.16 -5.38
N TYR A 11 -31.76 4.29 -6.40
CA TYR A 11 -33.03 4.01 -7.07
C TYR A 11 -34.08 3.30 -6.19
N GLN A 12 -33.63 2.46 -5.24
CA GLN A 12 -34.52 1.79 -4.28
C GLN A 12 -35.11 2.77 -3.26
N CYS A 13 -34.34 3.80 -2.88
CA CYS A 13 -34.78 4.82 -1.91
C CYS A 13 -35.92 5.69 -2.45
N GLU A 14 -35.79 6.18 -3.70
CA GLU A 14 -36.79 7.07 -4.30
C GLU A 14 -38.11 6.36 -4.66
N ARG A 15 -38.07 5.08 -5.06
CA ARG A 15 -39.28 4.32 -5.41
C ARG A 15 -40.14 3.93 -4.20
N SER A 16 -39.58 3.97 -2.99
CA SER A 16 -40.29 3.53 -1.78
C SER A 16 -41.08 4.65 -1.10
N GLY A 17 -40.93 5.91 -1.53
CA GLY A 17 -41.67 7.05 -0.94
C GLY A 17 -41.40 7.28 0.55
N VAL A 18 -40.28 6.78 1.09
CA VAL A 18 -39.98 6.84 2.52
C VAL A 18 -39.18 8.11 2.83
N THR A 19 -39.85 9.10 3.40
CA THR A 19 -39.18 10.25 4.04
C THR A 19 -38.68 9.82 5.42
N PHE A 20 -37.36 9.88 5.64
CA PHE A 20 -36.81 9.60 6.98
C PHE A 20 -37.06 10.81 7.90
N VAL A 21 -38.17 10.78 8.63
CA VAL A 21 -38.45 11.68 9.76
C VAL A 21 -38.10 10.91 11.03
N GLY A 22 -37.01 11.30 11.70
CA GLY A 22 -36.57 10.62 12.92
C GLY A 22 -37.55 10.81 14.09
N THR A 23 -37.47 9.92 15.08
CA THR A 23 -37.84 10.24 16.48
C THR A 23 -36.79 9.78 17.48
N PRO A 24 -36.64 10.51 18.62
CA PRO A 24 -35.52 10.42 19.54
C PRO A 24 -35.83 9.54 20.75
N SER A 25 -35.00 8.53 21.04
CA SER A 25 -35.03 7.88 22.35
C SER A 25 -33.75 7.10 22.63
N SER A 26 -32.71 7.84 23.03
CA SER A 26 -31.80 7.44 24.11
C SER A 26 -30.99 8.65 24.56
N PRO A 27 -31.30 9.25 25.73
CA PRO A 27 -30.44 10.26 26.31
C PRO A 27 -29.26 9.57 27.00
N GLY A 28 -28.04 10.04 26.75
CA GLY A 28 -26.93 9.77 27.65
C GLY A 28 -26.12 8.50 27.36
N ARG A 29 -25.42 8.50 26.24
CA ARG A 29 -23.96 8.66 26.27
C ARG A 29 -23.52 9.05 24.87
N ALA A 30 -23.31 10.36 24.67
CA ALA A 30 -22.32 10.77 23.69
C ALA A 30 -21.07 9.99 24.06
N SER A 31 -20.65 9.05 23.21
CA SER A 31 -19.29 8.58 23.28
C SER A 31 -18.47 9.86 23.09
N THR A 32 -17.98 10.39 24.21
CA THR A 32 -16.73 11.13 24.16
C THR A 32 -15.79 10.16 23.48
N GLY A 33 -15.60 10.37 22.17
CA GLY A 33 -14.44 9.86 21.50
C GLY A 33 -13.30 10.25 22.41
N GLY A 34 -12.74 9.26 23.11
CA GLY A 34 -11.47 9.44 23.76
C GLY A 34 -10.48 9.92 22.68
N PRO A 35 -9.28 10.34 23.07
CA PRO A 35 -8.18 10.44 22.13
C PRO A 35 -7.81 9.02 21.66
N GLY A 36 -8.72 8.38 20.91
CA GLY A 36 -8.49 7.22 20.10
C GLY A 36 -7.60 7.72 19.00
N ALA A 37 -6.31 7.67 19.31
CA ALA A 37 -5.19 7.99 18.49
C ALA A 37 -5.59 7.96 17.02
N GLY A 38 -5.58 9.15 16.42
CA GLY A 38 -5.28 9.26 15.01
C GLY A 38 -3.92 8.61 14.81
N TYR A 39 -3.89 7.29 14.61
CA TYR A 39 -2.93 6.69 13.72
C TYR A 39 -3.31 7.22 12.35
N GLY A 40 -2.99 8.50 12.12
CA GLY A 40 -3.14 9.17 10.84
C GLY A 40 -2.52 8.21 9.86
N ARG A 41 -3.33 7.71 8.92
CA ARG A 41 -3.00 6.65 7.97
C ARG A 41 -1.51 6.74 7.67
N VAL A 42 -0.71 5.87 8.28
CA VAL A 42 0.72 5.83 7.97
C VAL A 42 0.72 5.50 6.50
N ALA A 43 1.02 6.49 5.65
CA ALA A 43 1.02 6.29 4.23
C ALA A 43 1.93 5.08 3.99
N ALA A 44 1.34 3.98 3.49
CA ALA A 44 2.06 2.72 3.37
C ALA A 44 3.36 3.00 2.59
N VAL A 45 4.50 2.83 3.26
CA VAL A 45 5.83 3.07 2.69
C VAL A 45 6.22 1.80 1.95
N PRO A 46 6.26 1.79 0.61
CA PRO A 46 6.69 0.61 -0.14
C PRO A 46 8.17 0.33 0.11
N LEU A 47 8.47 -0.91 0.51
CA LEU A 47 9.84 -1.44 0.63
C LEU A 47 10.11 -2.39 -0.53
N ILE A 48 11.20 -2.13 -1.25
CA ILE A 48 11.71 -2.97 -2.34
C ILE A 48 13.05 -3.55 -1.88
N GLN A 49 13.14 -4.87 -1.83
CA GLN A 49 14.36 -5.58 -1.45
C GLN A 49 14.96 -6.28 -2.65
N ILE A 50 16.21 -5.97 -2.96
CA ILE A 50 16.97 -6.57 -4.05
C ILE A 50 18.04 -7.44 -3.43
N SER A 51 17.90 -8.75 -3.57
CA SER A 51 18.95 -9.70 -3.23
C SER A 51 19.65 -10.14 -4.50
N GLN A 52 20.98 -10.09 -4.52
CA GLN A 52 21.78 -10.48 -5.69
C GLN A 52 23.16 -10.99 -5.24
N THR A 53 23.90 -11.60 -6.17
CA THR A 53 25.30 -11.95 -5.94
C THR A 53 26.18 -10.69 -5.89
N PRO A 54 27.32 -10.71 -5.19
CA PRO A 54 28.26 -9.60 -5.17
C PRO A 54 28.82 -9.32 -6.57
N GLY A 55 29.20 -8.06 -6.82
CA GLY A 55 29.89 -7.69 -8.06
C GLY A 55 29.59 -6.29 -8.58
N LEU A 56 28.61 -5.60 -8.00
CA LEU A 56 28.30 -4.22 -8.40
C LEU A 56 29.22 -3.21 -7.70
N THR A 57 29.68 -2.21 -8.46
CA THR A 57 30.37 -1.06 -7.90
C THR A 57 29.41 -0.17 -7.10
N PRO A 58 29.92 0.71 -6.21
CA PRO A 58 29.09 1.69 -5.52
C PRO A 58 28.26 2.58 -6.47
N GLU A 59 28.81 2.99 -7.61
CA GLU A 59 28.11 3.75 -8.64
C GLU A 59 26.92 2.98 -9.21
N GLN A 60 27.14 1.69 -9.53
CA GLN A 60 26.10 0.83 -10.09
C GLN A 60 24.98 0.59 -9.08
N LYS A 61 25.31 0.39 -7.80
CA LYS A 61 24.29 0.27 -6.73
C LYS A 61 23.42 1.53 -6.64
N ARG A 62 24.03 2.72 -6.71
CA ARG A 62 23.29 3.99 -6.73
C ARG A 62 22.37 4.10 -7.95
N ALA A 63 22.87 3.72 -9.13
CA ALA A 63 22.08 3.73 -10.35
C ALA A 63 20.89 2.76 -10.30
N VAL A 64 21.09 1.56 -9.75
CA VAL A 64 20.01 0.57 -9.54
C VAL A 64 18.94 1.11 -8.60
N ILE A 65 19.33 1.68 -7.46
CA ILE A 65 18.38 2.25 -6.49
C ILE A 65 17.52 3.35 -7.13
N ALA A 66 18.16 4.25 -7.88
CA ALA A 66 17.45 5.33 -8.57
C ALA A 66 16.47 4.79 -9.62
N ALA A 67 16.93 3.88 -10.49
CA ALA A 67 16.11 3.32 -11.55
C ALA A 67 14.89 2.54 -11.02
N VAL A 68 15.08 1.71 -9.99
CA VAL A 68 14.00 0.93 -9.38
C VAL A 68 12.99 1.83 -8.68
N THR A 69 13.47 2.87 -8.00
CA THR A 69 12.61 3.85 -7.33
C THR A 69 11.71 4.57 -8.34
N SER A 70 12.29 5.09 -9.42
CA SER A 70 11.55 5.76 -10.50
C SER A 70 10.55 4.82 -11.16
N ALA A 71 10.98 3.63 -11.56
CA ALA A 71 10.11 2.66 -12.22
C ALA A 71 8.91 2.26 -11.35
N TYR A 72 9.13 2.05 -10.05
CA TYR A 72 8.04 1.74 -9.13
C TYR A 72 7.09 2.92 -8.94
N ALA A 73 7.63 4.12 -8.73
CA ALA A 73 6.83 5.33 -8.53
C ALA A 73 5.93 5.62 -9.74
N GLU A 74 6.47 5.49 -10.95
CA GLU A 74 5.75 5.66 -12.21
C GLU A 74 4.64 4.61 -12.38
N ALA A 75 4.97 3.33 -12.18
CA ALA A 75 4.00 2.25 -12.37
C ALA A 75 2.88 2.24 -11.32
N ALA A 76 3.20 2.59 -10.07
CA ALA A 76 2.24 2.54 -8.95
C ALA A 76 1.55 3.89 -8.66
N GLY A 77 1.95 4.97 -9.33
CA GLY A 77 1.45 6.32 -9.07
C GLY A 77 1.73 6.79 -7.62
N LYS A 78 2.92 6.47 -7.10
CA LYS A 78 3.32 6.78 -5.70
C LYS A 78 4.39 7.85 -5.66
N ASN A 79 4.50 8.54 -4.52
CA ASN A 79 5.60 9.49 -4.31
C ASN A 79 6.93 8.71 -4.20
N PRO A 80 7.93 8.99 -5.07
CA PRO A 80 9.24 8.34 -5.02
C PRO A 80 9.98 8.58 -3.70
N ASP A 81 9.78 9.71 -3.03
CA ASP A 81 10.42 10.03 -1.73
C ASP A 81 9.94 9.10 -0.59
N LYS A 82 8.89 8.33 -0.84
CA LYS A 82 8.33 7.35 0.10
C LYS A 82 8.67 5.92 -0.30
N VAL A 83 9.49 5.70 -1.32
CA VAL A 83 9.92 4.37 -1.74
C VAL A 83 11.27 4.05 -1.10
N TRP A 84 11.34 2.92 -0.41
CA TRP A 84 12.55 2.46 0.25
C TRP A 84 13.14 1.30 -0.53
N VAL A 85 14.43 1.36 -0.85
CA VAL A 85 15.13 0.31 -1.59
C VAL A 85 16.34 -0.17 -0.80
N THR A 86 16.45 -1.47 -0.61
CA THR A 86 17.62 -2.10 0.01
C THR A 86 18.27 -3.07 -0.96
N ILE A 87 19.59 -3.03 -1.06
CA ILE A 87 20.38 -4.02 -1.82
C ILE A 87 21.14 -4.89 -0.83
N THR A 88 20.94 -6.20 -0.92
CA THR A 88 21.66 -7.22 -0.15
C THR A 88 22.48 -8.06 -1.11
N GLU A 89 23.80 -8.07 -0.90
CA GLU A 89 24.72 -8.93 -1.64
C GLU A 89 24.94 -10.23 -0.87
N VAL A 90 24.57 -11.34 -1.48
CA VAL A 90 24.64 -12.68 -0.88
C VAL A 90 25.70 -13.49 -1.63
N PRO A 91 26.78 -13.95 -0.95
CA PRO A 91 27.81 -14.78 -1.59
C PRO A 91 27.24 -15.98 -2.33
N GLY A 92 27.89 -16.40 -3.43
CA GLY A 92 27.42 -17.50 -4.29
C GLY A 92 27.26 -18.84 -3.55
N GLU A 93 28.13 -19.11 -2.58
CA GLU A 93 28.07 -20.29 -1.69
C GLU A 93 26.76 -20.35 -0.89
N ASN A 94 26.17 -19.18 -0.60
CA ASN A 94 24.93 -19.03 0.15
C ASN A 94 23.71 -18.86 -0.78
N TRP A 95 23.92 -18.95 -2.11
CA TRP A 95 22.87 -18.80 -3.11
C TRP A 95 22.62 -20.13 -3.84
N GLY A 96 21.50 -20.79 -3.51
CA GLY A 96 21.13 -22.07 -4.11
C GLY A 96 20.18 -21.92 -5.30
N VAL A 97 20.44 -22.68 -6.36
CA VAL A 97 19.50 -22.87 -7.47
C VAL A 97 19.30 -24.37 -7.68
N GLY A 98 18.05 -24.85 -7.61
CA GLY A 98 17.75 -26.28 -7.78
C GLY A 98 18.39 -27.20 -6.72
N GLY A 99 18.72 -26.66 -5.54
CA GLY A 99 19.37 -27.41 -4.46
C GLY A 99 20.90 -27.44 -4.52
N VAL A 100 21.52 -26.75 -5.48
CA VAL A 100 22.99 -26.65 -5.60
C VAL A 100 23.42 -25.20 -5.39
N PRO A 101 24.45 -24.92 -4.56
CA PRO A 101 25.06 -23.60 -4.47
C PRO A 101 25.58 -23.13 -5.83
N LEU A 102 25.54 -21.83 -6.08
CA LEU A 102 26.04 -21.24 -7.33
C LEU A 102 27.58 -21.37 -7.48
N SER A 103 28.30 -21.58 -6.38
CA SER A 103 29.77 -21.76 -6.34
C SER A 103 30.18 -22.91 -5.45
#